data_AF-A0A8T4PCK5-F1
#
_entry.id   AF-A0A8T4PCK5-F1
#
_cell.length_a   1.000
_cell.length_b   1.000
_cell.length_c   1.000
_cell.angle_alpha   90.00
_cell.angle_beta   90.00
_cell.angle_gamma   90.00
#
_symmetry.space_group_name_H-M   'P 1'
#
loop_
_entity.id
_entity.type
_entity.pdbx_description
1 polymer ?
#
loop_
_entity_poly.entity_id
_entity_poly.type
_entity_poly.pdbx_seq_one_letter_code
_entity_poly.pdbx_strand_id
1 'polypeptide(L)'
;MAENKWQHFVPQFYFKYFSIDSKNICGYYLRGKKHYRSPIVSQSAKNYFYSENTEVEKSFSSIESQFNFKENHRKRQFSSFNRL
;
A
#
# COMPACT_ATOMS: atom_id res chain seq x y z
N MET A 1 -2.83 -21.87 -11.83
CA MET A 1 -3.46 -21.35 -10.59
C MET A 1 -2.79 -20.03 -10.30
N ALA A 2 -3.52 -18.94 -10.10
CA ALA A 2 -2.89 -17.64 -9.83
C ALA A 2 -2.07 -17.74 -8.54
N GLU A 3 -0.74 -17.61 -8.69
CA GLU A 3 0.25 -17.86 -7.64
C GLU A 3 0.12 -16.90 -6.45
N ASN A 4 -0.51 -15.74 -6.67
CA ASN A 4 -0.68 -14.72 -5.65
C ASN A 4 -2.15 -14.34 -5.50
N LYS A 5 -2.76 -14.95 -4.49
CA LYS A 5 -4.12 -14.67 -4.08
C LYS A 5 -4.31 -13.20 -3.67
N TRP A 6 -3.29 -12.58 -3.05
CA TRP A 6 -3.36 -11.26 -2.41
C TRP A 6 -2.89 -10.13 -3.35
N GLN A 7 -3.82 -9.33 -3.86
CA GLN A 7 -3.54 -8.34 -4.92
C GLN A 7 -3.62 -6.91 -4.39
N HIS A 8 -2.56 -6.13 -4.58
CA HIS A 8 -2.49 -4.70 -4.23
C HIS A 8 -3.20 -3.85 -5.27
N PHE A 9 -4.25 -3.14 -4.86
CA PHE A 9 -5.00 -2.24 -5.74
C PHE A 9 -4.71 -0.75 -5.52
N VAL A 10 -4.09 -0.43 -4.38
CA VAL A 10 -3.47 0.86 -4.10
C VAL A 10 -2.11 0.57 -3.50
N PRO A 11 -1.02 1.17 -3.99
CA PRO A 11 0.29 0.98 -3.37
C PRO A 11 0.29 1.32 -1.88
N GLN A 12 0.88 0.46 -1.05
CA GLN A 12 0.89 0.66 0.41
C GLN A 12 1.52 1.99 0.83
N PHE A 13 2.56 2.45 0.11
CA PHE A 13 3.24 3.70 0.43
C PHE A 13 2.31 4.91 0.35
N TYR A 14 1.31 4.87 -0.54
CA TYR A 14 0.38 5.98 -0.72
C TYR A 14 -0.45 6.20 0.55
N PHE A 15 -0.88 5.13 1.21
CA PHE A 15 -1.62 5.24 2.48
C PHE A 15 -0.78 5.72 3.66
N LYS A 16 0.55 5.62 3.60
CA LYS A 16 1.41 6.17 4.65
C LYS A 16 1.29 7.69 4.76
N TYR A 17 0.96 8.40 3.68
CA TYR A 17 0.71 9.84 3.71
C TYR A 17 -0.54 10.23 4.53
N PHE A 18 -1.45 9.27 4.75
CA PHE A 18 -2.69 9.46 5.51
C PHE A 18 -2.67 8.71 6.84
N SER A 19 -1.48 8.28 7.29
CA SER A 19 -1.28 7.47 8.48
C SER A 19 -0.43 8.21 9.50
N ILE A 20 -0.83 8.14 10.77
CA ILE A 20 -0.05 8.72 11.88
C ILE A 20 1.10 7.79 12.28
N ASP A 21 0.86 6.48 12.25
CA ASP A 21 1.80 5.45 12.74
C ASP A 21 2.48 4.67 11.60
N SER A 22 2.24 5.06 10.36
CA SER A 22 2.66 4.37 9.13
C SER A 22 2.20 2.90 9.03
N LYS A 23 1.25 2.46 9.87
CA LYS A 23 0.77 1.07 9.95
C LYS A 23 -0.73 0.97 9.72
N ASN A 24 -1.48 1.96 10.18
CA ASN A 24 -2.92 1.99 10.15
C ASN A 24 -3.43 3.27 9.48
N ILE A 25 -4.59 3.17 8.84
CA ILE A 25 -5.33 4.32 8.32
C ILE A 25 -6.65 4.46 9.09
N CYS A 26 -7.09 5.70 9.28
CA CYS A 26 -8.41 6.01 9.82
C CYS A 26 -9.36 6.28 8.66
N GLY A 27 -10.48 5.57 8.63
CA GLY A 27 -11.53 5.74 7.63
C GLY A 27 -12.87 6.10 8.27
N TYR A 28 -13.80 6.58 7.45
CA TYR A 28 -15.18 6.81 7.85
C TYR A 28 -16.10 5.94 6.99
N TYR A 29 -16.86 5.07 7.65
CA TYR A 29 -17.84 4.22 7.00
C TYR A 29 -19.17 4.96 6.87
N LEU A 30 -19.45 5.49 5.67
CA LEU A 30 -20.63 6.33 5.39
C LEU A 30 -21.95 5.66 5.79
N ARG A 31 -22.19 4.42 5.36
CA ARG A 31 -23.47 3.71 5.61
C ARG A 31 -23.70 3.44 7.09
N GLY A 32 -22.66 3.16 7.85
CA GLY A 32 -22.75 2.91 9.30
C GLY A 32 -22.45 4.13 10.16
N LYS A 33 -22.21 5.30 9.55
CA LYS A 33 -21.88 6.57 10.20
C LYS A 33 -20.83 6.46 11.32
N LYS A 34 -19.76 5.71 11.08
CA LYS A 34 -18.75 5.43 12.12
C LYS A 34 -17.31 5.56 11.60
N HIS A 35 -16.43 6.00 12.49
CA HIS A 35 -14.99 5.94 12.26
C HIS A 35 -14.48 4.52 12.50
N TYR A 36 -13.43 4.14 11.77
CA TYR A 36 -12.72 2.89 12.00
C TYR A 36 -11.22 3.09 11.76
N ARG A 37 -10.42 2.26 12.42
CA ARG A 37 -8.98 2.16 12.20
C ARG A 37 -8.68 0.78 11.64
N SER A 38 -7.90 0.71 10.57
CA SER A 38 -7.58 -0.55 9.91
C SER A 38 -6.13 -0.57 9.45
N PRO A 39 -5.45 -1.74 9.46
CA PRO A 39 -4.10 -1.87 8.91
C PRO A 39 -4.04 -1.47 7.44
N ILE A 40 -2.99 -0.74 7.05
CA ILE A 40 -2.76 -0.30 5.66
C ILE A 40 -2.78 -1.49 4.70
N VAL A 41 -2.20 -2.63 5.10
CA VAL A 41 -2.12 -3.84 4.28
C VAL A 41 -3.51 -4.33 3.87
N SER A 42 -4.47 -4.37 4.80
CA SER A 42 -5.83 -4.85 4.51
C SER A 42 -6.66 -3.85 3.70
N GLN A 43 -6.26 -2.57 3.67
CA GLN A 43 -6.93 -1.52 2.91
C GLN A 43 -6.31 -1.29 1.53
N SER A 44 -5.10 -1.81 1.28
CA SER A 44 -4.35 -1.65 0.02
C SER A 44 -4.39 -2.87 -0.87
N ALA A 45 -4.80 -4.01 -0.33
CA ALA A 45 -4.88 -5.26 -1.05
C ALA A 45 -6.09 -6.09 -0.68
N LYS A 46 -6.52 -6.92 -1.62
CA LYS A 46 -7.61 -7.87 -1.43
C LYS A 46 -7.35 -9.11 -2.27
N ASN A 47 -7.97 -10.22 -1.87
CA ASN A 47 -7.91 -11.44 -2.66
C ASN A 47 -8.57 -11.25 -4.02
N TYR A 48 -7.86 -11.59 -5.11
CA TYR A 48 -8.35 -11.54 -6.49
C TYR A 48 -9.04 -10.20 -6.85
N PHE A 49 -8.48 -9.07 -6.39
CA PHE A 49 -9.09 -7.76 -6.63
C PHE A 49 -9.28 -7.43 -8.11
N TYR A 50 -8.28 -7.71 -8.95
CA TYR A 50 -8.29 -7.35 -10.37
C TYR A 50 -8.79 -8.49 -11.26
N SER A 51 -8.29 -9.70 -11.02
CA SER A 51 -8.67 -10.89 -11.79
C SER A 51 -8.05 -12.13 -11.16
N GLU A 52 -8.61 -13.29 -11.47
CA GLU A 52 -7.94 -14.58 -11.29
C GLU A 52 -6.85 -14.82 -12.36
N ASN A 53 -6.70 -13.92 -13.34
CA ASN A 53 -5.65 -13.96 -14.35
C ASN A 53 -4.32 -13.38 -13.83
N THR A 54 -3.30 -14.23 -13.76
CA THR A 54 -1.94 -13.94 -13.28
C THR A 54 -1.15 -12.90 -14.10
N GLU A 55 -1.48 -12.67 -15.37
CA GLU A 55 -0.75 -11.72 -16.22
C GLU A 55 -1.00 -10.27 -15.80
N VAL A 56 -2.27 -9.97 -15.47
CA VAL A 56 -2.67 -8.64 -14.98
C VAL A 56 -1.89 -8.30 -13.71
N GLU A 57 -1.78 -9.25 -12.79
CA GLU A 57 -1.07 -9.04 -11.53
C GLU A 57 0.42 -8.74 -11.70
N LYS A 58 1.13 -9.51 -12.54
CA LYS A 58 2.57 -9.30 -12.78
C LYS A 58 2.88 -7.89 -13.29
N SER A 59 2.00 -7.35 -14.13
CA SER A 59 2.18 -5.99 -14.66
C SER A 59 2.10 -4.93 -13.55
N PHE A 60 1.13 -5.02 -12.63
CA PHE A 60 0.97 -4.07 -11.53
C PHE A 60 2.07 -4.19 -10.46
N SER A 61 2.53 -5.40 -10.15
CA SER A 61 3.60 -5.63 -9.17
C SER A 61 4.92 -4.94 -9.56
N SER A 62 5.23 -4.92 -10.86
CA SER A 62 6.42 -4.22 -11.39
C SER A 62 6.37 -2.71 -11.14
N ILE A 63 5.19 -2.11 -11.27
CA ILE A 63 4.95 -0.68 -11.06
C ILE A 63 5.11 -0.33 -9.58
N GLU A 64 4.48 -1.10 -8.69
CA GLU A 64 4.57 -0.87 -7.24
C GLU A 64 6.02 -0.93 -6.73
N SER A 65 6.79 -1.90 -7.24
CA SER A 65 8.21 -2.06 -6.89
C SER A 65 9.04 -0.80 -7.19
N GLN A 66 8.78 -0.13 -8.33
CA GLN A 66 9.48 1.10 -8.69
C GLN A 66 9.17 2.27 -7.74
N PHE A 67 7.92 2.39 -7.28
CA PHE A 67 7.53 3.45 -6.35
C PHE A 67 8.08 3.22 -4.94
N ASN A 68 8.06 1.98 -4.45
CA ASN A 68 8.62 1.62 -3.15
C ASN A 68 10.15 1.87 -3.10
N PHE A 69 10.87 1.62 -4.20
CA PHE A 69 12.30 1.93 -4.28
C PHE A 69 12.58 3.44 -4.14
N LYS A 70 11.79 4.29 -4.80
CA LYS A 70 11.94 5.76 -4.70
C LYS A 70 11.63 6.29 -3.30
N GLU A 71 10.69 5.70 -2.57
CA GLU A 71 10.41 6.06 -1.16
C GLU A 71 11.63 5.74 -0.28
N ASN A 72 12.19 4.55 -0.40
CA ASN A 72 13.34 4.10 0.40
C ASN A 72 14.60 4.92 0.11
N HIS A 73 14.84 5.29 -1.15
CA HIS A 73 15.97 6.14 -1.52
C HIS A 73 15.84 7.56 -0.91
N ARG A 74 14.64 8.16 -0.95
CA ARG A 74 14.38 9.47 -0.30
C ARG A 74 14.59 9.41 1.21
N LYS A 75 14.08 8.37 1.88
CA LYS A 75 14.27 8.20 3.34
C LYS A 75 15.74 8.07 3.72
N ARG A 76 16.54 7.35 2.93
CA ARG A 76 17.98 7.22 3.15
C ARG A 76 18.68 8.56 3.07
N GLN A 77 18.46 9.36 2.02
CA GLN A 77 19.07 10.68 1.88
C GLN A 77 18.69 11.64 3.01
N PHE A 78 17.43 11.64 3.45
CA PHE A 78 16.99 12.48 4.57
C PHE A 78 17.64 12.06 5.91
N SER A 79 17.83 10.76 6.13
CA SER A 79 18.50 10.26 7.34
C SER A 79 20.00 10.59 7.38
N SER A 80 20.65 10.69 6.22
CA SER A 80 22.04 11.12 6.09
C SER A 80 22.22 12.60 6.39
N PHE A 81 21.22 13.42 6.06
CA PHE A 81 21.24 14.87 6.26
C PHE A 81 21.06 15.26 7.74
N ASN A 82 20.23 14.54 8.49
CA ASN A 82 19.99 14.78 9.93
C ASN A 82 21.08 14.20 10.87
N ARG A 83 22.22 13.76 10.34
CA ARG A 83 23.39 13.30 11.14
C ARG A 83 24.55 14.31 11.15
N LEU A 84 24.35 15.50 10.58
CA LEU A 84 25.23 16.67 10.72
C LEU A 84 24.61 17.64 11.73
#